data_AF-A0A8C2E163-F1
#
_entry.id   AF-A0A8C2E163-F1
#
_cell.length_a   1.000
_cell.length_b   1.000
_cell.length_c   1.000
_cell.angle_alpha   90.00
_cell.angle_beta   90.00
_cell.angle_gamma   90.00
#
_symmetry.space_group_name_H-M   'P 1'
#
loop_
_entity.id
_entity.type
_entity.pdbx_description
1 polymer ?
#
loop_
_entity_poly.entity_id
_entity_poly.type
_entity_poly.pdbx_seq_one_letter_code
_entity_poly.pdbx_strand_id
1 'polypeptide(L)'
;MFFFDPHIFVVQWVPIVIQVYGPTMKENGLLKATIDQTGHLMSLETISEGCHGNQFTLFDDVPLYWDARDVMDYHLQTRKPVIGFIEPAMVLRSGIHQGSVSSSLRISRKCTIRQEIVLDALLVDLETEMWTTFHKSEKKKAKNVIFQFGPMNAHAHSRTEIPEKCVGTQTGFGVALLNDSKYGYSIHENIMTLSLLRAPKAPGANAAMGHHKFTYALMPHTGHFQDALVIQYTYNLNFPLHVFHGVISEPWSVFSVNSTAVTLETVKHNALLVRLYESHGSSVTMTLPTSLPVHKIRSLLLIIQ
;
A
#
# COMPACT_ATOMS: atom_id res chain seq x y z
N MET A 1 -16.43 -12.55 -9.20
CA MET A 1 -16.59 -12.65 -7.73
C MET A 1 -15.71 -13.81 -7.30
N PHE A 2 -14.64 -13.53 -6.56
CA PHE A 2 -13.79 -14.59 -6.01
C PHE A 2 -14.63 -15.41 -5.03
N PHE A 3 -14.74 -16.71 -5.26
CA PHE A 3 -15.34 -17.62 -4.30
C PHE A 3 -14.36 -17.75 -3.13
N PHE A 4 -14.81 -17.32 -1.96
CA PHE A 4 -14.28 -17.86 -0.71
C PHE A 4 -14.75 -19.32 -0.63
N ASP A 5 -13.79 -20.23 -0.51
CA ASP A 5 -14.05 -21.61 -0.09
C ASP A 5 -14.69 -21.56 1.31
N PRO A 6 -15.93 -22.06 1.51
CA PRO A 6 -16.60 -22.01 2.80
C PRO A 6 -15.97 -22.90 3.88
N HIS A 7 -14.91 -23.66 3.56
CA HIS A 7 -14.19 -24.51 4.52
C HIS A 7 -12.81 -24.00 4.94
N ILE A 8 -12.43 -22.77 4.60
CA ILE A 8 -11.15 -22.17 5.00
C ILE A 8 -11.40 -20.82 5.69
N PHE A 9 -11.19 -20.80 7.01
CA PHE A 9 -11.34 -19.71 7.99
C PHE A 9 -12.78 -19.25 8.33
N VAL A 10 -13.21 -19.56 9.56
CA VAL A 10 -14.29 -18.82 10.24
C VAL A 10 -13.73 -17.43 10.59
N VAL A 11 -13.86 -16.46 9.68
CA VAL A 11 -13.57 -15.05 9.98
C VAL A 11 -14.75 -14.50 10.77
N GLN A 12 -14.63 -14.48 12.10
CA GLN A 12 -15.57 -13.73 12.95
C GLN A 12 -15.41 -12.24 12.63
N TRP A 13 -16.50 -11.61 12.22
CA TRP A 13 -16.56 -10.17 11.96
C TRP A 13 -16.62 -9.40 13.29
N VAL A 14 -15.79 -8.37 13.40
CA VAL A 14 -15.50 -7.64 14.63
C VAL A 14 -15.54 -6.12 14.32
N PRO A 15 -16.24 -5.29 15.10
CA PRO A 15 -16.34 -3.85 14.84
C PRO A 15 -15.02 -3.10 15.11
N ILE A 16 -14.70 -2.15 14.23
CA ILE A 16 -13.45 -1.34 14.23
C ILE A 16 -13.66 -0.04 15.01
N VAL A 17 -12.68 0.33 15.86
CA VAL A 17 -12.74 1.56 16.66
C VAL A 17 -11.73 2.59 16.17
N ILE A 18 -12.23 3.75 15.77
CA ILE A 18 -11.44 4.93 15.40
C ILE A 18 -11.58 5.97 16.51
N GLN A 19 -10.48 6.30 17.18
CA GLN A 19 -10.47 7.33 18.22
C GLN A 19 -9.69 8.56 17.75
N VAL A 20 -10.41 9.68 17.61
CA VAL A 20 -9.85 11.02 17.45
C VAL A 20 -10.01 11.72 18.80
N TYR A 21 -8.90 12.14 19.42
CA TYR A 21 -8.79 12.69 20.78
C TYR A 21 -10.11 13.09 21.50
N GLY A 22 -10.62 12.19 22.34
CA GLY A 22 -11.76 12.33 23.26
C GLY A 22 -12.06 10.99 23.99
N PRO A 23 -12.62 10.96 25.22
CA PRO A 23 -12.84 9.72 25.95
C PRO A 23 -14.26 9.19 25.72
N THR A 24 -14.42 8.07 25.00
CA THR A 24 -15.37 6.98 25.34
C THR A 24 -15.35 5.81 24.33
N MET A 25 -14.96 4.62 24.84
CA MET A 25 -15.69 3.32 24.82
C MET A 25 -16.23 2.70 23.51
N LYS A 26 -15.70 1.54 23.08
CA LYS A 26 -16.15 0.13 23.32
C LYS A 26 -15.46 -0.80 22.30
N GLU A 27 -14.82 -1.86 22.79
CA GLU A 27 -13.90 -2.75 22.05
C GLU A 27 -14.60 -3.86 21.28
N ASN A 28 -13.97 -4.27 20.16
CA ASN A 28 -13.74 -5.67 19.78
C ASN A 28 -12.50 -5.75 18.83
N GLY A 29 -11.44 -6.45 19.26
CA GLY A 29 -10.92 -7.69 18.65
C GLY A 29 -9.93 -7.78 17.47
N LEU A 30 -9.77 -6.85 16.51
CA LEU A 30 -8.86 -7.12 15.35
C LEU A 30 -7.80 -6.05 15.07
N LEU A 31 -8.16 -4.77 14.93
CA LEU A 31 -7.17 -3.69 14.78
C LEU A 31 -7.70 -2.44 15.47
N LYS A 32 -6.88 -1.85 16.34
CA LYS A 32 -7.14 -0.56 17.00
C LYS A 32 -6.09 0.45 16.55
N ALA A 33 -6.55 1.56 16.00
CA ALA A 33 -5.67 2.67 15.64
C ALA A 33 -6.09 3.96 16.35
N THR A 34 -5.10 4.66 16.90
CA THR A 34 -5.30 6.01 17.45
C THR A 34 -4.66 7.00 16.51
N ILE A 35 -5.42 8.04 16.13
CA ILE A 35 -4.99 9.02 15.14
C ILE A 35 -4.94 10.40 15.79
N ASP A 36 -3.85 11.13 15.60
CA ASP A 36 -3.76 12.51 16.05
C ASP A 36 -4.48 13.50 15.12
N GLN A 37 -4.54 14.76 15.52
CA GLN A 37 -5.20 15.82 14.74
C GLN A 37 -4.54 16.06 13.38
N THR A 38 -3.30 15.63 13.17
CA THR A 38 -2.56 15.75 11.90
C THR A 38 -2.68 14.50 11.04
N GLY A 39 -3.36 13.46 11.53
CA GLY A 39 -3.48 12.17 10.84
C GLY A 39 -2.34 11.20 11.15
N HIS A 40 -1.40 11.52 12.05
CA HIS A 40 -0.38 10.54 12.43
C HIS A 40 -1.02 9.38 13.20
N LEU A 41 -0.54 8.17 12.93
CA LEU A 41 -0.91 6.98 13.69
C LEU A 41 -0.10 6.97 14.99
N MET A 42 -0.75 7.33 16.10
CA MET A 42 -0.16 7.35 17.44
C MET A 42 0.02 5.95 18.01
N SER A 43 -0.92 5.07 17.69
CA SER A 43 -0.84 3.66 18.04
C SER A 43 -1.53 2.84 16.98
N LEU A 44 -0.88 1.73 16.66
CA LEU A 44 -1.34 0.56 15.93
C LEU A 44 -0.54 -0.58 16.58
N GLU A 45 -1.06 -1.81 16.66
CA GLU A 45 -0.37 -2.92 17.35
C GLU A 45 1.09 -3.13 16.89
N THR A 46 1.42 -2.65 15.69
CA THR A 46 2.74 -2.72 15.07
C THR A 46 3.69 -1.57 15.41
N ILE A 47 3.19 -0.43 15.92
CA ILE A 47 3.99 0.78 16.16
C ILE A 47 4.57 0.73 17.58
N SER A 48 5.87 1.00 17.71
CA SER A 48 6.54 1.04 19.01
C SER A 48 5.94 2.12 19.93
N GLU A 49 5.90 1.86 21.23
CA GLU A 49 5.35 2.81 22.20
C GLU A 49 6.07 4.18 22.12
N GLY A 50 5.30 5.27 22.08
CA GLY A 50 5.83 6.62 21.95
C GLY A 50 6.32 7.00 20.53
N CYS A 51 6.22 6.10 19.56
CA CYS A 51 6.50 6.38 18.16
C CYS A 51 5.22 6.72 17.39
N HIS A 52 5.39 7.37 16.24
CA HIS A 52 4.28 7.71 15.36
C HIS A 52 4.48 7.05 14.00
N GLY A 53 3.43 6.43 13.49
CA GLY A 53 3.30 6.07 12.10
C GLY A 53 2.65 7.19 11.29
N ASN A 54 2.58 6.98 9.99
CA ASN A 54 1.88 7.87 9.07
C ASN A 54 2.43 9.31 9.01
N GLN A 55 3.75 9.49 9.07
CA GLN A 55 4.37 10.83 9.06
C GLN A 55 4.76 11.30 7.66
N PHE A 56 4.18 12.42 7.22
CA PHE A 56 4.62 13.09 5.99
C PHE A 56 5.83 13.97 6.26
N THR A 57 6.87 13.78 5.45
CA THR A 57 8.15 14.46 5.63
C THR A 57 8.68 14.98 4.29
N LEU A 58 9.20 16.20 4.31
CA LEU A 58 9.84 16.81 3.15
C LEU A 58 11.35 16.69 3.28
N PHE A 59 12.01 16.42 2.17
CA PHE A 59 13.45 16.42 2.04
C PHE A 59 13.85 17.36 0.90
N ASP A 60 14.93 18.12 1.10
CA ASP A 60 15.56 18.89 0.03
C ASP A 60 16.27 17.89 -0.89
N ASP A 61 15.80 17.80 -2.13
CA ASP A 61 16.39 16.96 -3.17
C ASP A 61 17.30 17.85 -4.02
N VAL A 62 18.60 17.75 -3.78
CA VAL A 62 19.61 18.47 -4.54
C VAL A 62 20.55 17.42 -5.11
N PRO A 63 20.46 17.07 -6.40
CA PRO A 63 21.34 16.09 -7.06
C PRO A 63 22.77 16.64 -7.20
N LEU A 64 23.75 15.76 -7.45
CA LEU A 64 25.10 16.19 -7.88
C LEU A 64 25.14 16.52 -9.37
N TYR A 65 24.61 15.64 -10.22
CA TYR A 65 24.73 15.76 -11.67
C TYR A 65 23.38 15.74 -12.39
N TRP A 66 22.54 14.72 -12.12
CA TRP A 66 21.32 14.49 -12.88
C TRP A 66 20.07 14.61 -12.00
N ASP A 67 19.38 15.74 -12.10
CA ASP A 67 18.20 16.09 -11.29
C ASP A 67 17.04 15.09 -11.33
N ALA A 68 16.71 14.54 -12.49
CA ALA A 68 15.67 13.51 -12.56
C ALA A 68 16.13 12.09 -12.17
N ARG A 69 17.44 11.83 -12.05
CA ARG A 69 17.98 10.46 -11.90
C ARG A 69 18.65 10.22 -10.56
N ASP A 70 19.44 11.17 -10.09
CA ASP A 70 20.28 11.00 -8.91
C ASP A 70 19.53 11.41 -7.65
N VAL A 71 19.48 10.56 -6.64
CA VAL A 71 19.08 10.95 -5.28
C VAL A 71 20.30 10.77 -4.39
N MET A 72 20.71 11.84 -3.71
CA MET A 72 21.94 11.83 -2.92
C MET A 72 21.64 11.52 -1.47
N ASP A 73 22.42 10.64 -0.83
CA ASP A 73 22.28 10.22 0.57
C ASP A 73 22.15 11.38 1.57
N TYR A 74 22.89 12.48 1.39
CA TYR A 74 22.82 13.66 2.24
C TYR A 74 21.43 14.33 2.28
N HIS A 75 20.53 14.04 1.32
CA HIS A 75 19.17 14.56 1.37
C HIS A 75 18.47 14.18 2.68
N LEU A 76 18.77 13.00 3.24
CA LEU A 76 18.19 12.49 4.49
C LEU A 76 18.43 13.44 5.68
N GLN A 77 19.52 14.22 5.66
CA GLN A 77 19.86 15.20 6.69
C GLN A 77 18.96 16.44 6.66
N THR A 78 18.19 16.64 5.59
CA THR A 78 17.35 17.83 5.37
C THR A 78 15.89 17.62 5.75
N ARG A 79 15.63 16.59 6.58
CA ARG A 79 14.32 16.17 7.05
C ARG A 79 13.49 17.33 7.61
N LYS A 80 12.30 17.56 7.05
CA LYS A 80 11.33 18.58 7.47
C LYS A 80 9.94 17.97 7.61
N PRO A 81 9.54 17.54 8.82
CA PRO A 81 8.20 17.00 9.06
C PRO A 81 7.11 18.00 8.69
N VAL A 82 6.01 17.51 8.12
CA VAL A 82 4.83 18.32 7.82
C VAL A 82 3.94 18.39 9.05
N ILE A 83 3.97 19.51 9.76
CA ILE A 83 3.26 19.69 11.04
C ILE A 83 1.98 20.54 10.87
N GLY A 84 1.95 21.40 9.84
CA GLY A 84 0.81 22.29 9.60
C GLY A 84 -0.37 21.54 9.00
N PHE A 85 -1.55 21.71 9.60
CA PHE A 85 -2.82 21.22 9.04
C PHE A 85 -3.74 22.38 8.61
N ILE A 86 -4.61 22.09 7.67
CA ILE A 86 -5.71 22.94 7.20
C ILE A 86 -7.00 22.52 7.89
N GLU A 87 -7.25 21.21 7.84
CA GLU A 87 -8.38 20.57 8.50
C GLU A 87 -7.80 19.46 9.37
N PRO A 88 -8.11 19.47 10.68
CA PRO A 88 -7.66 18.41 11.55
C PRO A 88 -8.33 17.08 11.15
N ALA A 89 -7.79 15.97 11.65
CA ALA A 89 -8.38 14.65 11.49
C ALA A 89 -9.84 14.64 11.96
N MET A 90 -10.75 14.30 11.05
CA MET A 90 -12.19 14.18 11.31
C MET A 90 -12.69 12.83 10.83
N VAL A 91 -13.52 12.18 11.64
CA VAL A 91 -14.18 10.92 11.27
C VAL A 91 -15.16 11.20 10.13
N LEU A 92 -14.94 10.58 8.97
CA LEU A 92 -15.83 10.64 7.82
C LEU A 92 -16.88 9.53 7.87
N ARG A 93 -16.44 8.31 8.19
CA ARG A 93 -17.30 7.12 8.26
C ARG A 93 -17.06 6.40 9.58
N SER A 94 -18.15 6.05 10.24
CA SER A 94 -18.16 5.16 11.40
C SER A 94 -19.16 4.04 11.12
N GLY A 95 -18.67 2.99 10.48
CA GLY A 95 -19.45 1.80 10.12
C GLY A 95 -18.93 0.56 10.85
N ILE A 96 -19.77 -0.48 10.91
CA ILE A 96 -19.41 -1.75 11.55
C ILE A 96 -18.33 -2.54 10.79
N HIS A 97 -18.20 -2.33 9.46
CA HIS A 97 -17.24 -3.02 8.59
C HIS A 97 -16.05 -2.14 8.20
N GLN A 98 -16.25 -0.82 8.18
CA GLN A 98 -15.24 0.13 7.74
C GLN A 98 -15.42 1.44 8.50
N GLY A 99 -14.31 1.96 9.02
CA GLY A 99 -14.24 3.33 9.50
C GLY A 99 -13.28 4.15 8.64
N SER A 100 -13.50 5.46 8.54
CA SER A 100 -12.50 6.33 7.90
C SER A 100 -12.36 7.70 8.55
N VAL A 101 -11.15 8.24 8.47
CA VAL A 101 -10.76 9.56 8.97
C VAL A 101 -10.12 10.33 7.84
N SER A 102 -10.55 11.57 7.62
CA SER A 102 -9.90 12.48 6.69
C SER A 102 -9.14 13.56 7.43
N SER A 103 -7.97 13.92 6.93
CA SER A 103 -7.22 15.10 7.37
C SER A 103 -6.61 15.81 6.18
N SER A 104 -6.43 17.12 6.30
CA SER A 104 -5.84 17.96 5.27
C SER A 104 -4.62 18.67 5.82
N LEU A 105 -3.43 18.38 5.29
CA LEU A 105 -2.15 18.93 5.67
C LEU A 105 -1.69 20.04 4.72
N ARG A 106 -0.99 21.04 5.26
CA ARG A 106 -0.39 22.15 4.52
C ARG A 106 1.12 21.97 4.43
N ILE A 107 1.62 21.68 3.23
CA ILE A 107 3.05 21.67 2.93
C ILE A 107 3.58 23.10 2.73
N SER A 108 2.84 23.91 1.97
CA SER A 108 3.22 25.30 1.67
C SER A 108 1.97 26.13 1.35
N ARG A 109 2.14 27.39 0.97
CA ARG A 109 1.02 28.26 0.55
C ARG A 109 0.23 27.73 -0.64
N LYS A 110 0.83 26.87 -1.48
CA LYS A 110 0.22 26.39 -2.74
C LYS A 110 0.22 24.85 -2.87
N CYS A 111 0.61 24.15 -1.82
CA CYS A 111 0.70 22.69 -1.82
C CYS A 111 0.05 22.13 -0.57
N THR A 112 -0.86 21.20 -0.79
CA THR A 112 -1.69 20.58 0.24
C THR A 112 -1.71 19.08 0.02
N ILE A 113 -1.77 18.34 1.12
CA ILE A 113 -2.04 16.90 1.11
C ILE A 113 -3.40 16.73 1.75
N ARG A 114 -4.27 15.95 1.15
CA ARG A 114 -5.44 15.38 1.82
C ARG A 114 -5.22 13.89 1.91
N GLN A 115 -5.49 13.32 3.06
CA GLN A 115 -5.43 11.89 3.26
C GLN A 115 -6.74 11.42 3.86
N GLU A 116 -7.18 10.26 3.41
CA GLU A 116 -8.24 9.48 4.02
C GLU A 116 -7.62 8.17 4.51
N ILE A 117 -7.65 7.97 5.82
CA ILE A 117 -7.21 6.74 6.48
C ILE A 117 -8.46 5.90 6.67
N VAL A 118 -8.50 4.77 6.00
CA VAL A 118 -9.57 3.79 6.02
C VAL A 118 -9.10 2.58 6.81
N LEU A 119 -9.88 2.19 7.81
CA LEU A 119 -9.66 0.96 8.54
C LEU A 119 -10.72 -0.03 8.10
N ASP A 120 -10.28 -1.07 7.42
CA ASP A 120 -11.06 -2.24 7.03
C ASP A 120 -10.69 -3.41 7.94
N ALA A 121 -11.52 -4.44 8.00
CA ALA A 121 -11.45 -5.55 8.97
C ALA A 121 -10.12 -6.32 8.98
N LEU A 122 -9.28 -6.13 7.95
CA LEU A 122 -7.99 -6.82 7.76
C LEU A 122 -6.83 -5.89 7.36
N LEU A 123 -7.12 -4.63 7.01
CA LEU A 123 -6.17 -3.73 6.34
C LEU A 123 -6.35 -2.30 6.83
N VAL A 124 -5.24 -1.59 7.00
CA VAL A 124 -5.23 -0.14 7.13
C VAL A 124 -4.94 0.43 5.75
N ASP A 125 -5.97 0.83 5.02
CA ASP A 125 -5.85 1.44 3.72
C ASP A 125 -5.72 2.96 3.87
N LEU A 126 -4.69 3.55 3.26
CA LEU A 126 -4.46 4.98 3.27
C LEU A 126 -4.54 5.51 1.84
N GLU A 127 -5.64 6.19 1.55
CA GLU A 127 -5.84 6.89 0.30
C GLU A 127 -5.36 8.33 0.46
N THR A 128 -4.39 8.75 -0.35
CA THR A 128 -3.82 10.10 -0.24
C THR A 128 -3.93 10.83 -1.58
N GLU A 129 -4.57 12.00 -1.51
CA GLU A 129 -4.70 12.94 -2.60
C GLU A 129 -3.81 14.15 -2.33
N MET A 130 -2.85 14.39 -3.20
CA MET A 130 -1.89 15.48 -3.07
C MET A 130 -2.08 16.49 -4.19
N TRP A 131 -2.37 17.75 -3.82
CA TRP A 131 -2.34 18.87 -4.76
C TRP A 131 -1.00 19.57 -4.65
N THR A 132 -0.22 19.50 -5.73
CA THR A 132 1.06 20.16 -5.82
C THR A 132 1.06 21.21 -6.92
N THR A 133 1.37 22.46 -6.55
CA THR A 133 1.65 23.50 -7.55
C THR A 133 3.00 24.14 -7.24
N PHE A 134 4.04 23.70 -7.94
CA PHE A 134 5.37 24.29 -7.83
C PHE A 134 5.50 25.46 -8.79
N HIS A 135 5.72 26.68 -8.31
CA HIS A 135 6.08 27.78 -9.21
C HIS A 135 7.57 27.73 -9.55
N LYS A 136 7.90 28.08 -10.80
CA LYS A 136 9.27 28.19 -11.33
C LYS A 136 10.20 29.13 -10.53
N SER A 137 9.67 29.91 -9.58
CA SER A 137 10.38 30.94 -8.82
C SER A 137 10.82 30.56 -7.40
N GLU A 138 10.40 29.41 -6.83
CA GLU A 138 11.00 28.92 -5.59
C GLU A 138 12.34 28.24 -5.90
N LYS A 139 13.37 29.07 -5.99
CA LYS A 139 14.82 28.80 -5.98
C LYS A 139 15.21 27.31 -5.89
N LYS A 140 15.72 26.79 -7.01
CA LYS A 140 16.86 25.85 -7.14
C LYS A 140 16.85 24.51 -6.36
N LYS A 141 15.77 24.11 -5.67
CA LYS A 141 15.76 22.84 -4.91
C LYS A 141 14.56 21.99 -5.32
N ALA A 142 14.83 20.78 -5.82
CA ALA A 142 13.79 19.77 -5.90
C ALA A 142 13.37 19.39 -4.46
N LYS A 143 12.15 18.90 -4.31
CA LYS A 143 11.62 18.45 -3.01
C LYS A 143 11.15 17.01 -3.18
N ASN A 144 11.51 16.19 -2.20
CA ASN A 144 11.00 14.83 -2.08
C ASN A 144 10.01 14.79 -0.93
N VAL A 145 8.78 14.40 -1.25
CA VAL A 145 7.77 14.10 -0.24
C VAL A 145 7.92 12.61 0.01
N ILE A 146 8.48 12.33 1.17
CA ILE A 146 8.70 11.00 1.64
C ILE A 146 7.83 10.81 2.85
N PHE A 147 7.28 9.63 2.94
CA PHE A 147 6.40 9.23 3.99
C PHE A 147 7.07 8.15 4.82
N GLN A 148 6.94 8.26 6.14
CA GLN A 148 7.67 7.44 7.08
C GLN A 148 6.71 6.83 8.09
N PHE A 149 6.75 5.50 8.21
CA PHE A 149 6.29 4.81 9.41
C PHE A 149 7.45 4.75 10.40
N GLY A 150 7.20 5.21 11.63
CA GLY A 150 8.15 5.10 12.74
C GLY A 150 8.52 3.63 13.05
N PRO A 151 9.42 3.41 14.01
CA PRO A 151 9.91 2.08 14.38
C PRO A 151 8.76 1.10 14.60
N MET A 152 8.68 0.09 13.74
CA MET A 152 7.75 -1.02 13.86
C MET A 152 8.35 -2.13 14.73
N ASN A 153 7.55 -2.75 15.58
CA ASN A 153 7.97 -3.92 16.37
C ASN A 153 8.07 -5.21 15.51
N ALA A 154 8.16 -5.07 14.19
CA ALA A 154 8.03 -6.11 13.20
C ALA A 154 8.99 -5.85 12.03
N HIS A 155 9.38 -6.91 11.32
CA HIS A 155 10.14 -6.76 10.09
C HIS A 155 9.26 -6.19 8.97
N ALA A 156 9.71 -5.08 8.41
CA ALA A 156 9.09 -4.37 7.31
C ALA A 156 9.37 -5.07 5.97
N HIS A 157 8.34 -5.26 5.14
CA HIS A 157 8.48 -5.79 3.78
C HIS A 157 7.96 -4.78 2.74
N SER A 158 8.62 -4.73 1.58
CA SER A 158 8.16 -3.93 0.44
C SER A 158 8.42 -4.65 -0.88
N ARG A 159 7.68 -4.25 -1.92
CA ARG A 159 7.33 -5.05 -3.10
C ARG A 159 8.42 -5.23 -4.17
N THR A 160 9.46 -4.39 -4.28
CA THR A 160 10.30 -4.42 -5.50
C THR A 160 11.55 -5.28 -5.41
N GLU A 161 11.96 -5.70 -4.23
CA GLU A 161 13.03 -6.67 -4.03
C GLU A 161 12.62 -7.49 -2.81
N ILE A 162 12.14 -8.71 -3.04
CA ILE A 162 12.16 -9.73 -2.00
C ILE A 162 13.66 -9.92 -1.73
N PRO A 163 14.21 -9.51 -0.57
CA PRO A 163 15.60 -9.79 -0.30
C PRO A 163 15.77 -11.31 -0.35
N GLU A 164 16.74 -11.81 -1.11
CA GLU A 164 17.16 -13.23 -1.13
C GLU A 164 17.62 -13.77 0.24
N LYS A 165 17.35 -13.06 1.34
CA LYS A 165 17.60 -13.45 2.72
C LYS A 165 16.47 -12.97 3.64
N CYS A 166 15.37 -13.71 3.67
CA CYS A 166 14.55 -13.79 4.87
C CYS A 166 15.18 -14.83 5.81
N VAL A 167 16.27 -14.47 6.49
CA VAL A 167 16.80 -15.27 7.59
C VAL A 167 15.94 -14.98 8.82
N GLY A 168 15.12 -15.97 9.20
CA GLY A 168 14.50 -16.18 10.52
C GLY A 168 14.12 -14.96 11.34
N THR A 169 12.84 -14.59 11.35
CA THR A 169 12.29 -13.73 12.39
C THR A 169 11.91 -14.60 13.58
N GLN A 170 12.53 -14.36 14.74
CA GLN A 170 12.31 -15.15 15.96
C GLN A 170 10.91 -14.95 16.59
N THR A 171 10.04 -14.13 15.99
CA THR A 171 8.75 -13.72 16.58
C THR A 171 7.55 -13.77 15.63
N GLY A 172 7.57 -14.54 14.53
CA GLY A 172 6.33 -14.92 13.81
C GLY A 172 5.33 -13.81 13.43
N PHE A 173 5.76 -12.55 13.34
CA PHE A 173 4.92 -11.37 13.08
C PHE A 173 5.66 -10.41 12.14
N GLY A 174 4.94 -9.85 11.17
CA GLY A 174 5.47 -9.00 10.12
C GLY A 174 4.50 -7.88 9.75
N VAL A 175 5.01 -6.87 9.05
CA VAL A 175 4.19 -5.82 8.46
C VAL A 175 4.57 -5.63 7.00
N ALA A 176 3.56 -5.69 6.13
CA ALA A 176 3.70 -5.41 4.72
C ALA A 176 3.15 -4.03 4.38
N LEU A 177 3.85 -3.31 3.51
CA LEU A 177 3.37 -2.09 2.88
C LEU A 177 2.99 -2.35 1.44
N LEU A 178 1.70 -2.21 1.18
CA LEU A 178 1.09 -2.38 -0.13
C LEU A 178 0.94 -1.00 -0.77
N ASN A 179 1.03 -0.91 -2.09
CA ASN A 179 0.77 0.35 -2.80
C ASN A 179 0.34 0.10 -4.25
N ASP A 180 -0.20 1.17 -4.87
CA ASP A 180 -0.70 1.16 -6.24
C ASP A 180 0.33 1.59 -7.31
N SER A 181 1.27 2.46 -6.95
CA SER A 181 2.03 3.24 -7.93
C SER A 181 3.43 3.68 -7.49
N LYS A 182 3.85 3.33 -6.26
CA LYS A 182 5.08 3.83 -5.63
C LYS A 182 6.14 2.73 -5.56
N TYR A 183 7.28 2.99 -6.21
CA TYR A 183 8.38 2.04 -6.33
C TYR A 183 9.56 2.35 -5.40
N GLY A 184 9.74 3.61 -5.02
CA GLY A 184 10.83 4.00 -4.12
C GLY A 184 10.44 3.77 -2.67
N TYR A 185 11.13 2.86 -1.99
CA TYR A 185 11.00 2.65 -0.54
C TYR A 185 12.37 2.43 0.09
N SER A 186 12.43 2.57 1.40
CA SER A 186 13.59 2.15 2.18
C SER A 186 13.12 1.58 3.51
N ILE A 187 13.89 0.61 4.01
CA ILE A 187 13.73 0.05 5.35
C ILE A 187 15.09 0.24 6.01
N HIS A 188 15.11 1.04 7.07
CA HIS A 188 16.30 1.23 7.88
C HIS A 188 15.95 0.91 9.31
N GLU A 189 16.61 -0.09 9.87
CA GLU A 189 16.24 -0.69 11.15
C GLU A 189 14.76 -1.11 11.13
N ASN A 190 13.94 -0.48 11.96
CA ASN A 190 12.51 -0.75 12.09
C ASN A 190 11.64 0.33 11.42
N ILE A 191 12.24 1.26 10.67
CA ILE A 191 11.53 2.38 10.05
C ILE A 191 11.30 2.06 8.59
N MET A 192 10.03 1.97 8.19
CA MET A 192 9.64 1.77 6.80
C MET A 192 9.26 3.11 6.17
N THR A 193 9.81 3.37 5.00
CA THR A 193 9.70 4.67 4.33
C THR A 193 9.25 4.48 2.88
N LEU A 194 8.23 5.22 2.44
CA LEU A 194 7.72 5.22 1.07
C LEU A 194 7.95 6.60 0.43
N SER A 195 8.59 6.63 -0.73
CA SER A 195 8.75 7.84 -1.51
C SER A 195 7.46 8.11 -2.30
N LEU A 196 6.77 9.19 -1.99
CA LEU A 196 5.47 9.51 -2.60
C LEU A 196 5.61 10.36 -3.85
N LEU A 197 6.42 11.41 -3.78
CA LEU A 197 6.59 12.34 -4.88
C LEU A 197 7.99 12.92 -4.91
N ARG A 198 8.57 12.94 -6.11
CA ARG A 198 9.82 13.62 -6.42
C ARG A 198 9.53 14.74 -7.40
N ALA A 199 10.03 15.95 -7.17
CA ALA A 199 9.76 17.11 -8.02
C ALA A 199 11.03 17.71 -8.66
N PRO A 200 11.73 16.96 -9.53
CA PRO A 200 12.90 17.46 -10.24
C PRO A 200 12.53 18.62 -11.17
N LYS A 201 13.50 19.47 -11.49
CA LYS A 201 13.37 20.62 -12.40
C LYS A 201 14.06 20.44 -13.75
N ALA A 202 14.89 19.42 -13.90
CA ALA A 202 15.47 19.00 -15.18
C ALA A 202 15.27 17.49 -15.42
N PRO A 203 14.98 17.05 -16.66
CA PRO A 203 14.88 17.85 -17.89
C PRO A 203 13.56 18.63 -18.03
N GLY A 204 12.53 18.32 -17.24
CA GLY A 204 11.22 18.97 -17.29
C GLY A 204 10.98 19.93 -16.13
N ALA A 205 10.81 21.22 -16.41
CA ALA A 205 10.60 22.25 -15.38
C ALA A 205 9.30 22.06 -14.56
N ASN A 206 8.30 21.43 -15.19
CA ASN A 206 6.98 21.18 -14.61
C ASN A 206 6.78 19.73 -14.18
N ALA A 207 7.86 18.93 -14.11
CA ALA A 207 7.75 17.56 -13.63
C ALA A 207 7.11 17.54 -12.23
N ALA A 208 6.19 16.60 -12.04
CA ALA A 208 5.41 16.43 -10.82
C ALA A 208 4.51 17.61 -10.42
N MET A 209 4.31 18.64 -11.26
CA MET A 209 3.27 19.64 -11.01
C MET A 209 1.90 19.07 -11.33
N GLY A 210 0.90 19.35 -10.48
CA GLY A 210 -0.48 18.95 -10.69
C GLY A 210 -1.07 18.20 -9.50
N HIS A 211 -2.19 17.54 -9.78
CA HIS A 211 -2.87 16.68 -8.83
C HIS A 211 -2.36 15.26 -8.95
N HIS A 212 -1.96 14.67 -7.82
CA HIS A 212 -1.51 13.29 -7.73
C HIS A 212 -2.38 12.57 -6.71
N LYS A 213 -2.85 11.39 -7.09
CA LYS A 213 -3.58 10.49 -6.22
C LYS A 213 -2.82 9.18 -6.13
N PHE A 214 -2.71 8.65 -4.92
CA PHE A 214 -2.03 7.40 -4.66
C PHE A 214 -2.63 6.71 -3.44
N THR A 215 -2.62 5.39 -3.50
CA THR A 215 -3.10 4.53 -2.41
C THR A 215 -1.96 3.64 -1.92
N TYR A 216 -1.83 3.55 -0.61
CA TYR A 216 -0.95 2.60 0.06
C TYR A 216 -1.66 2.04 1.28
N ALA A 217 -1.26 0.85 1.72
CA ALA A 217 -1.90 0.18 2.84
C ALA A 217 -0.85 -0.47 3.74
N LEU A 218 -1.12 -0.48 5.03
CA LEU A 218 -0.40 -1.31 5.99
C LEU A 218 -1.19 -2.57 6.27
N MET A 219 -0.49 -3.70 6.15
CA MET A 219 -1.01 -5.02 6.44
C MET A 219 -0.14 -5.68 7.52
N PRO A 220 -0.50 -5.55 8.80
CA PRO A 220 0.04 -6.39 9.86
C PRO A 220 -0.32 -7.85 9.58
N HIS A 221 0.63 -8.77 9.77
CA HIS A 221 0.37 -10.19 9.58
C HIS A 221 1.17 -11.07 10.53
N THR A 222 0.65 -12.26 10.81
CA THR A 222 1.35 -13.33 11.50
C THR A 222 1.95 -14.30 10.48
N GLY A 223 3.00 -15.02 10.88
CA GLY A 223 3.69 -15.97 10.01
C GLY A 223 4.45 -15.33 8.86
N HIS A 224 4.78 -16.15 7.86
CA HIS A 224 5.45 -15.70 6.66
C HIS A 224 4.49 -14.96 5.72
N PHE A 225 5.03 -14.08 4.86
CA PHE A 225 4.21 -13.29 3.92
C PHE A 225 3.41 -14.18 2.95
N GLN A 226 3.92 -15.39 2.66
CA GLN A 226 3.25 -16.41 1.85
C GLN A 226 1.95 -16.88 2.51
N ASP A 227 2.02 -17.26 3.79
CA ASP A 227 0.89 -17.78 4.56
C ASP A 227 -0.14 -16.69 4.85
N ALA A 228 0.35 -15.47 5.02
CA ALA A 228 -0.46 -14.27 5.23
C ALA A 228 -1.12 -13.73 3.96
N LEU A 229 -0.90 -14.35 2.79
CA LEU A 229 -1.49 -13.95 1.50
C LEU A 229 -1.16 -12.50 1.10
N VAL A 230 -0.03 -11.95 1.56
CA VAL A 230 0.37 -10.55 1.33
C VAL A 230 0.36 -10.19 -0.17
N ILE A 231 0.82 -11.13 -1.01
CA ILE A 231 0.81 -10.96 -2.47
C ILE A 231 -0.63 -10.83 -2.99
N GLN A 232 -1.55 -11.68 -2.53
CA GLN A 232 -2.94 -11.64 -2.95
C GLN A 232 -3.62 -10.33 -2.53
N TYR A 233 -3.40 -9.87 -1.29
CA TYR A 233 -3.91 -8.57 -0.84
C TYR A 233 -3.32 -7.40 -1.64
N THR A 234 -2.05 -7.49 -2.05
CA THR A 234 -1.45 -6.50 -2.96
C THR A 234 -2.18 -6.43 -4.29
N TYR A 235 -2.55 -7.59 -4.88
CA TYR A 235 -3.36 -7.62 -6.09
C TYR A 235 -4.76 -7.08 -5.85
N ASN A 236 -5.43 -7.49 -4.78
CA ASN A 236 -6.78 -7.00 -4.45
C ASN A 236 -6.83 -5.47 -4.30
N LEU A 237 -5.79 -4.85 -3.73
CA LEU A 237 -5.66 -3.40 -3.64
C LEU A 237 -5.60 -2.73 -5.03
N ASN A 238 -4.92 -3.36 -5.98
CA ASN A 238 -4.70 -2.83 -7.33
C ASN A 238 -5.82 -3.18 -8.33
N PHE A 239 -6.67 -4.15 -8.01
CA PHE A 239 -7.73 -4.65 -8.87
C PHE A 239 -9.08 -4.61 -8.13
N PRO A 240 -9.68 -3.41 -7.99
CA PRO A 240 -10.93 -3.26 -7.26
C PRO A 240 -12.08 -4.04 -7.91
N LEU A 241 -13.04 -4.45 -7.09
CA LEU A 241 -14.23 -5.14 -7.56
C LEU A 241 -15.08 -4.22 -8.44
N HIS A 242 -15.45 -4.71 -9.62
CA HIS A 242 -16.40 -4.03 -10.49
C HIS A 242 -17.83 -4.49 -10.19
N VAL A 243 -18.71 -3.52 -9.91
CA VAL A 243 -20.14 -3.78 -9.74
C VAL A 243 -20.80 -3.83 -11.11
N PHE A 244 -21.50 -4.92 -11.38
CA PHE A 244 -22.30 -5.10 -12.59
C PHE A 244 -23.79 -5.13 -12.23
N HIS A 245 -24.59 -4.36 -12.95
CA HIS A 245 -26.05 -4.32 -12.77
C HIS A 245 -26.71 -5.32 -13.73
N GLY A 246 -27.00 -6.51 -13.23
CA GLY A 246 -27.74 -7.54 -13.95
C GLY A 246 -27.97 -8.76 -13.07
N VAL A 247 -28.80 -9.69 -13.56
CA VAL A 247 -29.04 -10.96 -12.87
C VAL A 247 -28.09 -12.00 -13.42
N ILE A 248 -27.21 -12.49 -12.57
CA ILE A 248 -26.38 -13.67 -12.86
C ILE A 248 -27.08 -14.84 -12.16
N SER A 249 -27.52 -15.84 -12.94
CA SER A 249 -28.27 -16.98 -12.43
C SER A 249 -27.45 -17.84 -11.48
N GLU A 250 -26.18 -18.04 -11.81
CA GLU A 250 -25.23 -18.81 -11.01
C GLU A 250 -23.82 -18.18 -11.09
N PRO A 251 -23.09 -18.12 -9.97
CA PRO A 251 -21.72 -17.62 -9.97
C PRO A 251 -20.82 -18.57 -10.78
N TRP A 252 -20.01 -18.00 -11.66
CA TRP A 252 -19.17 -18.76 -12.59
C TRP A 252 -17.74 -18.20 -12.60
N SER A 253 -16.78 -19.06 -12.92
CA SER A 253 -15.38 -18.66 -13.13
C SER A 253 -14.83 -19.26 -14.42
N VAL A 254 -14.08 -18.44 -15.17
CA VAL A 254 -13.37 -18.87 -16.39
C VAL A 254 -12.18 -19.76 -16.02
N PHE A 255 -11.44 -19.37 -14.97
CA PHE A 255 -10.25 -20.06 -14.48
C PHE A 255 -10.30 -20.14 -12.95
N SER A 256 -9.86 -21.26 -12.39
CA SER A 256 -9.68 -21.40 -10.95
C SER A 256 -8.23 -21.77 -10.66
N VAL A 257 -7.62 -21.11 -9.68
CA VAL A 257 -6.25 -21.38 -9.25
C VAL A 257 -6.33 -21.91 -7.83
N ASN A 258 -5.94 -23.17 -7.63
CA ASN A 258 -6.09 -23.88 -6.36
C ASN A 258 -4.84 -23.81 -5.46
N SER A 259 -3.84 -23.02 -5.84
CA SER A 259 -2.61 -22.82 -5.08
C SER A 259 -2.35 -21.34 -4.85
N THR A 260 -2.11 -20.95 -3.61
CA THR A 260 -1.77 -19.56 -3.24
C THR A 260 -0.38 -19.14 -3.75
N ALA A 261 0.50 -20.12 -3.99
CA ALA A 261 1.84 -19.90 -4.53
C ALA A 261 1.86 -19.58 -6.03
N VAL A 262 0.74 -19.75 -6.74
CA VAL A 262 0.65 -19.47 -8.18
C VAL A 262 -0.30 -18.30 -8.40
N THR A 263 0.15 -17.29 -9.12
CA THR A 263 -0.68 -16.14 -9.49
C THR A 263 -1.02 -16.18 -10.97
N LEU A 264 -2.32 -16.09 -11.30
CA LEU A 264 -2.80 -15.85 -12.65
C LEU A 264 -2.71 -14.35 -12.95
N GLU A 265 -1.69 -13.96 -13.71
CA GLU A 265 -1.37 -12.54 -13.94
C GLU A 265 -2.09 -11.96 -15.16
N THR A 266 -2.25 -12.74 -16.22
CA THR A 266 -2.79 -12.21 -17.49
C THR A 266 -3.62 -13.25 -18.22
N VAL A 267 -4.79 -12.82 -18.71
CA VAL A 267 -5.64 -13.55 -19.64
C VAL A 267 -5.90 -12.66 -20.85
N LYS A 268 -5.51 -13.08 -22.05
CA LYS A 268 -5.81 -12.39 -23.33
C LYS A 268 -6.70 -13.24 -24.22
N HIS A 269 -7.62 -12.62 -24.95
CA HIS A 269 -8.69 -13.32 -25.66
C HIS A 269 -8.39 -13.68 -27.13
N ASN A 270 -7.64 -12.85 -27.89
CA ASN A 270 -7.49 -13.03 -29.35
C ASN A 270 -6.88 -14.40 -29.73
N ALA A 271 -5.81 -14.78 -29.04
CA ALA A 271 -5.43 -16.17 -28.84
C ALA A 271 -5.45 -16.33 -27.32
N LEU A 272 -6.20 -17.31 -26.80
CA LEU A 272 -6.33 -17.53 -25.35
C LEU A 272 -4.94 -17.73 -24.75
N LEU A 273 -4.39 -16.65 -24.18
CA LEU A 273 -3.07 -16.63 -23.57
C LEU A 273 -3.26 -16.41 -22.09
N VAL A 274 -2.76 -17.37 -21.33
CA VAL A 274 -2.83 -17.40 -19.87
C VAL A 274 -1.40 -17.34 -19.37
N ARG A 275 -1.07 -16.30 -18.60
CA ARG A 275 0.23 -16.15 -17.94
C ARG A 275 0.07 -16.42 -16.46
N LEU A 276 0.85 -17.37 -15.98
CA LEU A 276 0.96 -17.73 -14.57
C LEU A 276 2.41 -17.53 -14.16
N TYR A 277 2.64 -17.23 -12.89
CA TYR A 277 3.95 -17.28 -12.29
C TYR A 277 3.85 -17.82 -10.86
N GLU A 278 4.94 -18.43 -10.40
CA GLU A 278 5.09 -18.84 -9.00
C GLU A 278 5.60 -17.63 -8.21
N SER A 279 4.90 -17.28 -7.15
CA SER A 279 5.08 -16.03 -6.41
C SER A 279 5.73 -16.21 -5.05
N HIS A 280 5.93 -17.45 -4.58
CA HIS A 280 6.45 -17.75 -3.24
C HIS A 280 7.94 -18.11 -3.23
N GLY A 281 8.59 -18.26 -4.39
CA GLY A 281 9.97 -18.72 -4.52
C GLY A 281 10.13 -20.23 -4.34
N SER A 282 9.06 -20.99 -4.52
CA SER A 282 8.96 -22.43 -4.26
C SER A 282 8.73 -23.25 -5.54
N SER A 283 8.87 -24.57 -5.44
CA SER A 283 8.48 -25.48 -6.53
C SER A 283 7.09 -26.04 -6.25
N VAL A 284 6.14 -25.78 -7.14
CA VAL A 284 4.74 -26.18 -6.97
C VAL A 284 4.19 -26.87 -8.21
N THR A 285 3.39 -27.91 -8.02
CA THR A 285 2.56 -28.52 -9.07
C THR A 285 1.12 -28.12 -8.84
N MET A 286 0.44 -27.67 -9.90
CA MET A 286 -0.91 -27.11 -9.82
C MET A 286 -1.72 -27.56 -11.04
N THR A 287 -3.03 -27.70 -10.85
CA THR A 287 -4.01 -27.87 -11.92
C THR A 287 -4.75 -26.56 -12.13
N LEU A 288 -4.94 -26.14 -13.38
CA LEU A 288 -5.74 -24.96 -13.74
C LEU A 288 -7.09 -25.40 -14.34
N PRO A 289 -8.16 -25.57 -13.53
CA PRO A 289 -9.50 -25.74 -14.05
C PRO A 289 -9.93 -24.57 -14.92
N THR A 290 -10.62 -24.86 -16.02
CA THR A 290 -11.25 -23.85 -16.87
C THR A 290 -12.61 -24.32 -17.36
N SER A 291 -13.56 -23.39 -17.47
CA SER A 291 -14.88 -23.62 -18.07
C SER A 291 -14.88 -23.45 -19.59
N LEU A 292 -13.77 -22.99 -20.18
CA LEU A 292 -13.64 -22.85 -21.62
C LEU A 292 -13.41 -24.21 -22.30
N PRO A 293 -13.97 -24.44 -23.50
CA PRO A 293 -13.71 -25.65 -24.27
C PRO A 293 -12.28 -25.63 -24.82
N VAL A 294 -11.34 -26.23 -24.10
CA VAL A 294 -9.92 -26.29 -24.48
C VAL A 294 -9.61 -27.60 -25.19
N HIS A 295 -9.21 -27.52 -26.47
CA HIS A 295 -8.80 -28.70 -27.25
C HIS A 295 -7.30 -28.97 -27.21
N LYS A 296 -6.47 -27.93 -27.06
CA LYS A 296 -5.01 -28.04 -27.08
C LYS A 296 -4.37 -26.95 -26.24
N ILE A 297 -3.38 -27.34 -25.44
CA ILE A 297 -2.55 -26.44 -24.65
C ILE A 297 -1.12 -26.52 -25.18
N ARG A 298 -0.44 -25.37 -25.26
CA ARG A 298 0.98 -25.28 -25.59
C ARG A 298 1.65 -24.29 -24.66
N SER A 299 2.80 -24.66 -24.13
CA SER A 299 3.67 -23.74 -23.40
C SER A 299 4.39 -22.82 -24.39
N LEU A 300 4.43 -21.54 -24.08
CA LEU A 300 5.13 -20.52 -24.87
C LEU A 300 6.19 -19.84 -24.01
N LEU A 301 7.29 -19.42 -24.62
CA LEU A 301 8.29 -18.59 -23.98
C LEU A 301 7.90 -17.11 -24.12
N LEU A 302 8.16 -16.32 -23.09
CA LEU A 302 7.98 -14.87 -23.14
C LEU A 302 9.11 -14.27 -23.98
N ILE A 303 8.77 -13.64 -25.10
CA ILE A 303 9.74 -12.88 -25.92
C ILE A 303 9.72 -11.44 -25.41
N ILE A 304 10.80 -11.02 -24.76
CA ILE A 304 11.02 -9.62 -24.37
C ILE A 304 11.69 -8.96 -25.59
N GLN A 305 10.96 -8.10 -26.30
CA GLN A 305 11.49 -7.26 -27.38
C GLN A 305 11.88 -5.89 -26.85
#